data_AF-A0AAJ6IRT2-F1
#
_entry.id   AF-A0AAJ6IRT2-F1
#
_cell.length_a   1.000
_cell.length_b   1.000
_cell.length_c   1.000
_cell.angle_alpha   90.00
_cell.angle_beta   90.00
_cell.angle_gamma   90.00
#
_symmetry.space_group_name_H-M   'P 1'
#
loop_
_entity.id
_entity.type
_entity.pdbx_description
1 polymer ?
#
loop_
_entity_poly.entity_id
_entity_poly.type
_entity_poly.pdbx_seq_one_letter_code
_entity_poly.pdbx_strand_id
1 'polypeptide(L)'
;MNTSEISQIERIFYHGWLMASQLRGGQEVRDGEGLYRRACRLVQEAKAALTEAGYSDISCDHMVYALCALLDESVMNRGTTDDGYLTWRRDPLQAHFFGTLNAGEELWERIRDLLKETSPDAAVLTCMHRTLLLGFVGQYRAQDDERREDIVRALAERVPAFTLAQDSPIVARASRLRSGRRGYWLSWVVAAVAMVALWFFLSSSLTELVSQTVRPG
;
A
#
# COMPACT_ATOMS: atom_id res chain seq x y z
N MET A 1 -14.74 -17.68 16.68
CA MET A 1 -14.67 -17.67 15.21
C MET A 1 -13.90 -18.91 14.76
N ASN A 2 -14.39 -19.61 13.74
CA ASN A 2 -13.84 -20.89 13.32
C ASN A 2 -12.81 -20.65 12.20
N THR A 3 -11.65 -21.31 12.23
CA THR A 3 -10.60 -21.16 11.20
C THR A 3 -11.12 -21.38 9.77
N SER A 4 -12.23 -22.13 9.63
CA SER A 4 -12.94 -22.36 8.38
C SER A 4 -13.51 -21.08 7.74
N GLU A 5 -14.06 -20.16 8.53
CA GLU A 5 -14.70 -18.93 8.02
C GLU A 5 -13.64 -17.99 7.42
N ILE A 6 -12.49 -17.86 8.09
CA ILE A 6 -11.35 -17.07 7.59
C ILE A 6 -10.83 -17.67 6.27
N SER A 7 -10.65 -18.99 6.24
CA SER A 7 -10.21 -19.70 5.03
C SER A 7 -11.20 -19.56 3.88
N GLN A 8 -12.50 -19.51 4.18
CA GLN A 8 -13.54 -19.29 3.17
C GLN A 8 -13.48 -17.88 2.57
N ILE A 9 -13.36 -16.84 3.39
CA ILE A 9 -13.19 -15.46 2.93
C ILE A 9 -11.93 -15.32 2.09
N GLU A 10 -10.80 -15.87 2.56
CA GLU A 10 -9.55 -15.84 1.81
C GLU A 10 -9.72 -16.51 0.43
N ARG A 11 -10.46 -17.62 0.35
CA ARG A 11 -10.76 -18.29 -0.92
C ARG A 11 -11.66 -17.45 -1.84
N ILE A 12 -12.70 -16.81 -1.30
CA ILE A 12 -13.63 -15.98 -2.08
C ILE A 12 -12.91 -14.77 -2.69
N PHE A 13 -12.08 -14.08 -1.90
CA PHE A 13 -11.43 -12.85 -2.33
C PHE A 13 -10.05 -13.05 -2.99
N TYR A 14 -9.50 -14.26 -2.96
CA TYR A 14 -8.15 -14.57 -3.44
C TYR A 14 -7.84 -13.95 -4.81
N HIS A 15 -8.71 -14.17 -5.79
CA HIS A 15 -8.49 -13.68 -7.15
C HIS A 15 -8.55 -12.15 -7.27
N GLY A 16 -9.45 -11.51 -6.54
CA GLY A 16 -9.55 -10.05 -6.46
C GLY A 16 -8.32 -9.42 -5.81
N TRP A 17 -7.87 -9.99 -4.69
CA TRP A 17 -6.66 -9.55 -3.99
C TRP A 17 -5.39 -9.79 -4.80
N LEU A 18 -5.30 -10.92 -5.50
CA LEU A 18 -4.19 -11.22 -6.40
C LEU A 18 -4.14 -10.20 -7.55
N MET A 19 -5.28 -9.88 -8.16
CA MET A 19 -5.38 -8.86 -9.20
C MET A 19 -4.93 -7.49 -8.67
N ALA A 20 -5.41 -7.05 -7.51
CA ALA A 20 -4.97 -5.81 -6.88
C ALA A 20 -3.45 -5.78 -6.67
N SER A 21 -2.88 -6.85 -6.11
CA SER A 21 -1.44 -6.99 -5.88
C SER A 21 -0.62 -6.90 -7.18
N GLN A 22 -1.06 -7.58 -8.24
CA GLN A 22 -0.40 -7.54 -9.56
C GLN A 22 -0.42 -6.13 -10.17
N LEU A 23 -1.56 -5.44 -10.09
CA LEU A 23 -1.71 -4.07 -10.61
C LEU A 23 -0.81 -3.09 -9.84
N ARG A 24 -0.74 -3.20 -8.50
CA ARG A 24 0.18 -2.41 -7.67
C ARG A 24 1.65 -2.77 -7.92
N GLY A 25 1.93 -3.99 -8.37
CA GLY A 25 3.25 -4.43 -8.84
C GLY A 25 3.71 -3.78 -10.15
N GLY A 26 2.88 -2.94 -10.79
CA GLY A 26 3.21 -2.21 -12.01
C GLY A 26 3.00 -3.01 -13.30
N GLN A 27 2.13 -4.03 -13.28
CA GLN A 27 1.71 -4.72 -14.49
C GLN A 27 1.06 -3.74 -15.48
N GLU A 28 1.58 -3.71 -16.70
CA GLU A 28 1.04 -2.87 -17.77
C GLU A 28 -0.30 -3.42 -18.27
N VAL A 29 -1.31 -2.55 -18.38
CA VAL A 29 -2.64 -2.92 -18.85
C VAL A 29 -2.82 -2.49 -20.30
N ARG A 30 -2.79 -3.47 -21.21
CA ARG A 30 -2.97 -3.26 -22.66
C ARG A 30 -4.43 -3.31 -23.13
N ASP A 31 -5.27 -4.04 -22.40
CA ASP A 31 -6.71 -4.18 -22.65
C ASP A 31 -7.45 -3.79 -21.36
N GLY A 32 -7.79 -2.50 -21.26
CA GLY A 32 -8.46 -1.90 -20.11
C GLY A 32 -9.88 -2.40 -19.95
N GLU A 33 -10.63 -2.49 -21.04
CA GLU A 33 -12.01 -3.00 -21.06
C GLU A 33 -12.09 -4.49 -20.69
N GLY A 34 -11.14 -5.31 -21.15
CA GLY A 34 -11.03 -6.71 -20.73
C GLY A 34 -10.65 -6.85 -19.25
N LEU A 35 -9.76 -5.98 -18.74
CA LEU A 35 -9.46 -5.92 -17.31
C LEU A 35 -10.69 -5.51 -16.49
N TYR A 36 -11.45 -4.52 -16.95
CA TYR A 36 -12.66 -4.02 -16.30
C TYR A 36 -13.73 -5.09 -16.18
N ARG A 37 -14.06 -5.76 -17.30
CA ARG A 37 -14.99 -6.88 -17.30
C ARG A 37 -14.55 -8.02 -16.38
N ARG A 38 -13.23 -8.30 -16.29
CA ARG A 38 -12.71 -9.27 -15.31
C ARG A 38 -12.94 -8.81 -13.88
N ALA A 39 -12.67 -7.54 -13.56
CA ALA A 39 -12.89 -7.00 -12.22
C ALA A 39 -14.38 -7.05 -11.82
N CYS A 40 -15.28 -6.64 -12.71
CA CYS A 40 -16.73 -6.72 -12.47
C CYS A 40 -17.17 -8.16 -12.18
N ARG A 41 -16.68 -9.14 -12.95
CA ARG A 41 -16.99 -10.56 -12.68
C ARG A 41 -16.47 -11.02 -11.33
N LEU A 42 -15.23 -10.69 -10.97
CA LEU A 42 -14.68 -11.04 -9.65
C LEU A 42 -15.51 -10.45 -8.51
N VAL A 43 -15.97 -9.20 -8.66
CA VAL A 43 -16.84 -8.55 -7.67
C VAL A 43 -18.21 -9.24 -7.57
N GLN A 44 -18.82 -9.57 -8.71
CA GLN A 44 -20.12 -10.27 -8.75
C GLN A 44 -20.03 -11.68 -8.19
N GLU A 45 -18.99 -12.44 -8.55
CA GLU A 45 -18.70 -13.78 -8.04
C GLU A 45 -18.46 -13.74 -6.52
N ALA A 46 -17.69 -12.76 -6.03
CA ALA A 46 -17.48 -12.57 -4.60
C ALA A 46 -18.80 -12.27 -3.86
N LYS A 47 -19.64 -11.36 -4.40
CA LYS A 47 -20.95 -11.06 -3.81
C LYS A 47 -21.84 -12.29 -3.75
N ALA A 48 -21.96 -13.03 -4.86
CA ALA A 48 -22.76 -14.25 -4.92
C ALA A 48 -22.27 -15.33 -3.94
N ALA A 49 -20.95 -15.55 -3.87
CA ALA A 49 -20.35 -16.54 -2.97
C ALA A 49 -20.53 -16.18 -1.50
N LEU A 50 -20.53 -14.89 -1.15
CA LEU A 50 -20.83 -14.42 0.22
C LEU A 50 -22.30 -14.64 0.58
N THR A 51 -23.22 -14.31 -0.32
CA THR A 51 -24.65 -14.55 -0.09
C THR A 51 -24.94 -16.06 0.05
N GLU A 52 -24.35 -16.90 -0.79
CA GLU A 52 -24.48 -18.37 -0.71
C GLU A 52 -23.88 -18.93 0.59
N ALA A 53 -22.80 -18.31 1.08
CA ALA A 53 -22.19 -18.66 2.36
C ALA A 53 -23.01 -18.19 3.59
N GLY A 54 -24.12 -17.47 3.39
CA GLY A 54 -25.02 -17.03 4.45
C GLY A 54 -24.61 -15.76 5.18
N TYR A 55 -23.69 -14.96 4.63
CA TYR A 55 -23.37 -13.65 5.19
C TYR A 55 -24.55 -12.68 5.03
N SER A 56 -24.73 -11.78 6.00
CA SER A 56 -25.76 -10.74 5.92
C SER A 56 -25.52 -9.79 4.73
N ASP A 57 -26.57 -9.17 4.19
CA ASP A 57 -26.44 -8.21 3.09
C ASP A 57 -25.50 -7.05 3.47
N ILE A 58 -25.57 -6.58 4.72
CA ILE A 58 -24.70 -5.53 5.25
C ILE A 58 -23.23 -6.00 5.24
N SER A 59 -22.94 -7.20 5.77
CA SER A 59 -21.59 -7.77 5.76
C SER A 59 -21.08 -7.94 4.32
N CYS A 60 -21.93 -8.46 3.42
CA CYS A 60 -21.61 -8.63 2.01
C CYS A 60 -21.21 -7.30 1.36
N ASP A 61 -22.04 -6.27 1.55
CA ASP A 61 -21.79 -4.96 0.96
C ASP A 61 -20.53 -4.32 1.55
N HIS A 62 -20.25 -4.44 2.85
CA HIS A 62 -18.97 -3.96 3.42
C HIS A 62 -17.75 -4.64 2.80
N MET A 63 -17.78 -5.97 2.65
CA MET A 63 -16.66 -6.73 2.09
C MET A 63 -16.45 -6.45 0.60
N VAL A 64 -17.53 -6.40 -0.18
CA VAL A 64 -17.48 -6.09 -1.62
C VAL A 64 -17.05 -4.64 -1.85
N TYR A 65 -17.52 -3.70 -1.02
CA TYR A 65 -17.11 -2.31 -1.08
C TYR A 65 -15.59 -2.15 -0.90
N ALA A 66 -15.02 -2.85 0.09
CA ALA A 66 -13.59 -2.85 0.32
C ALA A 66 -12.80 -3.38 -0.90
N LEU A 67 -13.29 -4.43 -1.56
CA LEU A 67 -12.67 -4.95 -2.78
C LEU A 67 -12.74 -3.95 -3.95
N CYS A 68 -13.90 -3.31 -4.18
CA CYS A 68 -14.04 -2.29 -5.22
C CYS A 68 -13.08 -1.12 -4.97
N ALA A 69 -13.05 -0.60 -3.74
CA ALA A 69 -12.17 0.48 -3.35
C ALA A 69 -10.69 0.13 -3.56
N LEU A 70 -10.28 -1.09 -3.19
CA LEU A 70 -8.92 -1.59 -3.39
C LEU A 70 -8.55 -1.68 -4.87
N LEU A 71 -9.41 -2.27 -5.70
CA LEU A 71 -9.16 -2.46 -7.12
C LEU A 71 -9.09 -1.11 -7.86
N ASP A 72 -10.05 -0.22 -7.58
CA ASP A 72 -10.09 1.13 -8.13
C ASP A 72 -8.81 1.90 -7.79
N GLU A 73 -8.41 1.86 -6.52
CA GLU A 73 -7.18 2.53 -6.09
C GLU A 73 -5.95 1.90 -6.75
N SER A 74 -5.91 0.57 -6.85
CA SER A 74 -4.80 -0.17 -7.47
C SER A 74 -4.65 0.14 -8.96
N VAL A 75 -5.76 0.40 -9.67
CA VAL A 75 -5.73 0.79 -11.09
C VAL A 75 -5.35 2.25 -11.24
N MET A 76 -6.00 3.15 -10.51
CA MET A 76 -5.85 4.59 -10.68
C MET A 76 -4.48 5.12 -10.21
N ASN A 77 -3.76 4.36 -9.39
CA ASN A 77 -2.52 4.84 -8.74
C ASN A 77 -1.27 4.06 -9.12
N ARG A 78 -1.28 3.42 -10.29
CA ARG A 78 -0.08 2.78 -10.87
C ARG A 78 0.99 3.77 -11.32
N GLY A 79 0.63 5.05 -11.48
CA GLY A 79 1.52 6.08 -12.03
C GLY A 79 1.64 6.05 -13.57
N THR A 80 0.79 5.28 -14.25
CA THR A 80 0.67 5.19 -15.72
C THR A 80 -0.74 5.54 -16.18
N THR A 81 -0.85 6.29 -17.27
CA THR A 81 -2.13 6.61 -17.94
C THR A 81 -2.31 5.69 -19.15
N ASP A 82 -2.49 4.40 -18.86
CA ASP A 82 -2.75 3.36 -19.88
C ASP A 82 -4.26 3.20 -20.14
N ASP A 83 -4.62 2.26 -21.02
CA ASP A 83 -6.02 1.98 -21.38
C ASP A 83 -6.88 1.57 -20.16
N GLY A 84 -6.27 0.84 -19.21
CA GLY A 84 -6.91 0.49 -17.95
C GLY A 84 -7.25 1.71 -17.10
N TYR A 85 -6.32 2.67 -17.00
CA TYR A 85 -6.59 3.93 -16.28
C TYR A 85 -7.74 4.71 -16.94
N LEU A 86 -7.76 4.83 -18.27
CA LEU A 86 -8.80 5.55 -18.99
C LEU A 86 -10.18 4.91 -18.83
N THR A 87 -10.23 3.57 -18.85
CA THR A 87 -11.47 2.80 -18.63
C THR A 87 -12.00 3.04 -17.21
N TRP A 88 -11.16 2.84 -16.19
CA TRP A 88 -11.55 3.04 -14.79
C TRP A 88 -11.93 4.47 -14.45
N ARG A 89 -11.30 5.46 -15.10
CA ARG A 89 -11.60 6.87 -14.87
C ARG A 89 -13.02 7.25 -15.33
N ARG A 90 -13.61 6.51 -16.27
CA ARG A 90 -14.97 6.77 -16.76
C ARG A 90 -16.04 6.21 -15.83
N ASP A 91 -15.87 4.99 -15.36
CA ASP A 91 -16.81 4.30 -14.49
C ASP A 91 -16.07 3.39 -13.50
N PRO A 92 -15.51 3.91 -12.40
CA PRO A 92 -14.80 3.08 -11.42
C PRO A 92 -15.78 2.12 -10.72
N LEU A 93 -15.28 1.01 -10.19
CA LEU A 93 -16.13 -0.04 -9.61
C LEU A 93 -16.97 0.47 -8.43
N GLN A 94 -16.44 1.39 -7.62
CA GLN A 94 -17.19 2.07 -6.57
C GLN A 94 -18.42 2.84 -7.10
N ALA A 95 -18.30 3.46 -8.28
CA ALA A 95 -19.43 4.15 -8.90
C ALA A 95 -20.41 3.13 -9.49
N HIS A 96 -19.87 2.15 -10.20
CA HIS A 96 -20.66 1.10 -10.86
C HIS A 96 -21.53 0.29 -9.88
N PHE A 97 -20.96 -0.14 -8.76
CA PHE A 97 -21.63 -1.03 -7.81
C PHE A 97 -22.31 -0.30 -6.65
N PHE A 98 -21.81 0.87 -6.25
CA PHE A 98 -22.26 1.57 -5.05
C PHE A 98 -22.71 3.02 -5.29
N GLY A 99 -22.60 3.53 -6.52
CA GLY A 99 -23.06 4.88 -6.86
C GLY A 99 -22.28 6.00 -6.16
N THR A 100 -21.06 5.72 -5.66
CA THR A 100 -20.21 6.68 -4.94
C THR A 100 -18.89 6.85 -5.68
N LEU A 101 -18.24 8.01 -5.50
CA LEU A 101 -16.87 8.28 -5.95
C LEU A 101 -15.94 8.56 -4.76
N ASN A 102 -16.43 8.37 -3.53
CA ASN A 102 -15.72 8.73 -2.30
C ASN A 102 -15.24 7.50 -1.50
N ALA A 103 -14.96 6.38 -2.15
CA ALA A 103 -14.53 5.16 -1.45
C ALA A 103 -13.21 5.31 -0.70
N GLY A 104 -12.39 6.29 -1.10
CA GLY A 104 -11.15 6.65 -0.40
C GLY A 104 -11.36 7.17 1.02
N GLU A 105 -12.50 7.80 1.33
CA GLU A 105 -12.84 8.32 2.66
C GLU A 105 -13.80 7.39 3.40
N GLU A 106 -14.85 6.96 2.70
CA GLU A 106 -15.93 6.18 3.29
C GLU A 106 -15.44 4.80 3.78
N LEU A 107 -14.44 4.18 3.14
CA LEU A 107 -13.86 2.94 3.64
C LEU A 107 -13.23 3.14 5.03
N TRP A 108 -12.55 4.27 5.26
CA TRP A 108 -11.96 4.57 6.56
C TRP A 108 -13.02 4.88 7.62
N GLU A 109 -14.12 5.52 7.24
CA GLU A 109 -15.26 5.72 8.13
C GLU A 109 -15.89 4.39 8.54
N ARG A 110 -16.15 3.50 7.58
CA ARG A 110 -16.64 2.14 7.84
C ARG A 110 -15.71 1.37 8.79
N ILE A 111 -14.39 1.48 8.61
CA ILE A 111 -13.41 0.83 9.52
C ILE A 111 -13.52 1.42 10.94
N ARG A 112 -13.61 2.75 11.07
CA ARG A 112 -13.76 3.39 12.39
C ARG A 112 -15.03 2.96 13.09
N ASP A 113 -16.13 2.81 12.36
CA ASP A 113 -17.41 2.40 12.94
C ASP A 113 -17.40 0.94 13.35
N LEU A 114 -16.83 0.05 12.53
CA LEU A 114 -16.59 -1.36 12.89
C LEU A 114 -15.71 -1.50 14.16
N LEU A 115 -14.77 -0.59 14.37
CA LEU A 115 -13.94 -0.57 15.59
C LEU A 115 -14.69 -0.06 16.83
N LYS A 116 -15.77 0.70 16.68
CA LYS A 116 -16.63 1.13 17.80
C LYS A 116 -17.63 0.05 18.20
N GLU A 117 -17.99 -0.84 17.28
CA GLU A 117 -18.89 -1.96 17.56
C GLU A 117 -18.32 -2.91 18.61
N THR A 118 -19.20 -3.42 19.48
CA THR A 118 -18.84 -4.35 20.56
C THR A 118 -18.57 -5.76 20.04
N SER A 119 -19.27 -6.16 18.97
CA SER A 119 -19.16 -7.49 18.35
C SER A 119 -19.31 -7.40 16.82
N PRO A 120 -18.37 -6.76 16.11
CA PRO A 120 -18.38 -6.68 14.65
C PRO A 120 -18.19 -8.05 14.01
N ASP A 121 -18.71 -8.22 12.79
CA ASP A 121 -18.48 -9.41 11.98
C ASP A 121 -16.99 -9.54 11.65
N ALA A 122 -16.38 -10.63 12.12
CA ALA A 122 -14.95 -10.82 12.00
C ALA A 122 -14.51 -11.17 10.56
N ALA A 123 -15.41 -11.65 9.69
CA ALA A 123 -15.14 -11.78 8.26
C ALA A 123 -14.98 -10.40 7.60
N VAL A 124 -15.84 -9.44 7.99
CA VAL A 124 -15.75 -8.05 7.53
C VAL A 124 -14.45 -7.42 8.01
N LEU A 125 -14.13 -7.54 9.30
CA LEU A 125 -12.85 -7.04 9.84
C LEU A 125 -11.65 -7.62 9.10
N THR A 126 -11.67 -8.92 8.79
CA THR A 126 -10.61 -9.58 8.02
C THR A 126 -10.46 -8.97 6.64
N CYS A 127 -11.57 -8.77 5.90
CA CYS A 127 -11.53 -8.14 4.57
C CYS A 127 -11.02 -6.69 4.61
N MET A 128 -11.46 -5.91 5.60
CA MET A 128 -10.97 -4.54 5.82
C MET A 128 -9.46 -4.55 6.07
N HIS A 129 -9.00 -5.40 6.98
CA HIS A 129 -7.58 -5.51 7.31
C HIS A 129 -6.74 -5.96 6.10
N ARG A 130 -7.22 -6.94 5.32
CA ARG A 130 -6.52 -7.38 4.09
C ARG A 130 -6.46 -6.30 3.03
N THR A 131 -7.50 -5.50 2.91
CA THR A 131 -7.51 -4.33 2.01
C THR A 131 -6.41 -3.33 2.37
N LEU A 132 -6.23 -3.05 3.67
CA LEU A 132 -5.14 -2.18 4.14
C LEU A 132 -3.75 -2.82 3.95
N LEU A 133 -3.60 -4.13 4.24
CA LEU A 133 -2.33 -4.85 4.03
C LEU A 133 -1.92 -4.91 2.55
N LEU A 134 -2.89 -5.02 1.64
CA LEU A 134 -2.69 -4.93 0.20
C LEU A 134 -2.43 -3.50 -0.26
N GLY A 135 -2.33 -2.56 0.68
CA GLY A 135 -1.82 -1.20 0.54
C GLY A 135 -2.80 -0.21 -0.07
N PHE A 136 -4.09 -0.41 0.23
CA PHE A 136 -5.07 0.67 0.14
C PHE A 136 -4.67 1.82 1.07
N VAL A 137 -4.67 3.04 0.56
CA VAL A 137 -4.34 4.24 1.33
C VAL A 137 -5.55 5.15 1.50
N GLY A 138 -6.40 5.27 0.47
CA GLY A 138 -7.49 6.22 0.42
C GLY A 138 -6.98 7.67 0.44
N GLN A 139 -7.74 8.55 1.09
CA GLN A 139 -7.40 9.97 1.22
C GLN A 139 -6.15 10.26 2.10
N TYR A 140 -5.65 9.28 2.85
CA TYR A 140 -4.53 9.44 3.78
C TYR A 140 -3.14 9.47 3.11
N ARG A 141 -3.05 9.78 1.82
CA ARG A 141 -1.79 9.83 1.08
C ARG A 141 -0.85 10.97 1.45
N ALA A 142 -1.40 12.04 2.01
CA ALA A 142 -0.69 13.30 2.20
C ALA A 142 -0.17 13.50 3.64
N GLN A 143 -0.55 12.65 4.60
CA GLN A 143 -0.13 12.79 6.00
C GLN A 143 0.41 11.46 6.49
N ASP A 144 1.63 11.52 7.03
CA ASP A 144 2.22 10.52 7.92
C ASP A 144 1.40 10.53 9.23
N ASP A 145 0.15 10.11 9.11
CA ASP A 145 -0.85 10.28 10.16
C ASP A 145 -0.66 9.12 11.13
N GLU A 146 -0.05 9.39 12.29
CA GLU A 146 0.06 8.44 13.41
C GLU A 146 -1.29 7.75 13.69
N ARG A 147 -2.41 8.48 13.46
CA ARG A 147 -3.78 7.96 13.57
C ARG A 147 -4.07 6.80 12.63
N ARG A 148 -3.45 6.75 11.44
CA ARG A 148 -3.60 5.63 10.50
C ARG A 148 -2.99 4.37 11.09
N GLU A 149 -1.76 4.49 11.61
CA GLU A 149 -1.07 3.36 12.22
C GLU A 149 -1.82 2.83 13.44
N ASP A 150 -2.41 3.73 14.23
CA ASP A 150 -3.25 3.37 15.36
C ASP A 150 -4.52 2.61 14.93
N ILE A 151 -5.22 3.07 13.88
CA ILE A 151 -6.40 2.38 13.35
C ILE A 151 -6.01 1.01 12.78
N VAL A 152 -4.92 0.93 12.01
CA VAL A 152 -4.42 -0.33 11.44
C VAL A 152 -4.06 -1.32 12.55
N ARG A 153 -3.40 -0.85 13.62
CA ARG A 153 -3.04 -1.65 14.80
C ARG A 153 -4.27 -2.12 15.57
N ALA A 154 -5.20 -1.23 15.87
CA ALA A 154 -6.46 -1.58 16.53
C ALA A 154 -7.29 -2.58 15.72
N LEU A 155 -7.27 -2.47 14.39
CA LEU A 155 -7.91 -3.43 13.51
C LEU A 155 -7.17 -4.78 13.50
N ALA A 156 -5.84 -4.77 13.47
CA ALA A 156 -5.02 -5.98 13.50
C ALA A 156 -5.21 -6.77 14.81
N GLU A 157 -5.37 -6.10 15.95
CA GLU A 157 -5.62 -6.73 17.25
C GLU A 157 -6.96 -7.48 17.31
N ARG A 158 -7.94 -7.08 16.49
CA ARG A 158 -9.27 -7.72 16.41
C ARG A 158 -9.37 -8.80 15.34
N VAL A 159 -8.38 -8.91 14.46
CA VAL A 159 -8.36 -9.91 13.38
C VAL A 159 -7.45 -11.07 13.77
N PRO A 160 -7.87 -12.32 13.58
CA PRO A 160 -7.04 -13.49 13.85
C PRO A 160 -5.75 -13.45 13.03
N ALA A 161 -4.66 -13.94 13.62
CA ALA A 161 -3.37 -14.03 12.96
C ALA A 161 -3.47 -14.87 11.67
N PHE A 162 -2.67 -14.49 10.68
CA PHE A 162 -2.53 -15.16 9.39
C PHE A 162 -2.35 -16.69 9.58
N THR A 163 -3.23 -17.51 8.99
CA THR A 163 -3.10 -18.98 8.98
C THR A 163 -2.51 -19.52 7.68
N LEU A 164 -1.96 -18.64 6.84
CA LEU A 164 -1.24 -19.05 5.65
C LEU A 164 0.15 -19.53 6.10
N ALA A 165 0.32 -20.85 6.06
CA ALA A 165 1.52 -21.57 6.45
C ALA A 165 2.79 -20.82 6.05
N GLN A 166 3.69 -20.72 7.03
CA GLN A 166 4.97 -20.04 6.98
C GLN A 166 6.00 -20.72 6.05
N ASP A 167 5.57 -21.37 4.97
CA ASP A 167 6.39 -22.26 4.13
C ASP A 167 6.55 -21.76 2.70
N SER A 168 6.94 -20.50 2.53
CA SER A 168 7.80 -20.14 1.41
C SER A 168 8.45 -18.78 1.65
N PRO A 169 9.78 -18.66 1.48
CA PRO A 169 10.44 -17.37 1.44
C PRO A 169 9.98 -16.68 0.15
N ILE A 170 8.94 -15.86 0.25
CA ILE A 170 8.55 -14.96 -0.81
C ILE A 170 9.73 -14.01 -0.99
N VAL A 171 10.47 -14.18 -2.09
CA VAL A 171 11.40 -13.17 -2.57
C VAL A 171 10.56 -12.01 -3.08
N ALA A 172 10.05 -11.22 -2.13
CA ALA A 172 9.48 -9.93 -2.43
C ALA A 172 10.64 -9.11 -2.97
N ARG A 173 10.65 -8.89 -4.29
CA ARG A 173 11.53 -7.90 -4.90
C ARG A 173 11.01 -6.56 -4.41
N ALA A 174 11.52 -6.14 -3.24
CA ALA A 174 11.19 -4.86 -2.64
C ALA A 174 11.32 -3.81 -3.74
N SER A 175 10.17 -3.26 -4.16
CA SER A 175 10.16 -2.07 -5.00
C SER A 175 10.99 -1.06 -4.22
N ARG A 176 12.13 -0.68 -4.81
CA ARG A 176 13.10 0.16 -4.15
C ARG A 176 12.36 1.43 -3.73
N LEU A 177 12.13 1.57 -2.42
CA LEU A 177 11.84 2.83 -1.77
C LEU A 177 13.03 3.75 -2.08
N ARG A 178 12.94 4.41 -3.22
CA ARG A 178 13.87 5.43 -3.63
C ARG A 178 13.43 6.69 -2.91
N SER A 179 14.12 7.00 -1.81
CA SER A 179 14.69 8.32 -1.56
C SER A 179 15.00 8.48 -0.06
N GLY A 180 16.29 8.53 0.26
CA GLY A 180 16.80 8.86 1.59
C GLY A 180 18.32 8.66 1.65
N ARG A 181 18.81 7.57 1.04
CA ARG A 181 20.24 7.25 0.97
C ARG A 181 21.08 8.17 0.06
N ARG A 182 20.46 8.91 -0.86
CA ARG A 182 21.18 9.79 -1.81
C ARG A 182 21.72 11.05 -1.10
N GLY A 183 20.99 11.57 -0.11
CA GLY A 183 21.44 12.71 0.71
C GLY A 183 22.61 12.35 1.61
N TYR A 184 22.58 11.15 2.23
CA TYR A 184 23.69 10.66 3.05
C TYR A 184 24.98 10.49 2.22
N TRP A 185 24.88 9.91 1.02
CA TRP A 185 26.05 9.73 0.15
C TRP A 185 26.64 11.07 -0.34
N LEU A 186 25.78 12.05 -0.65
CA LEU A 186 26.23 13.41 -1.00
C LEU A 186 26.92 14.11 0.19
N SER A 187 26.42 13.91 1.41
CA SER A 187 27.04 14.47 2.63
C SER A 187 28.46 13.94 2.86
N TRP A 188 28.71 12.65 2.60
CA TRP A 188 30.05 12.07 2.72
C TRP A 188 31.04 12.60 1.68
N VAL A 189 30.58 12.83 0.45
CA VAL A 189 31.43 13.43 -0.61
C VAL A 189 31.81 14.86 -0.22
N VAL A 190 30.86 15.67 0.26
CA VAL A 190 31.14 17.05 0.70
C VAL A 190 32.11 17.06 1.89
N ALA A 191 31.94 16.16 2.86
CA ALA A 191 32.84 16.04 4.00
C ALA A 191 34.27 15.64 3.58
N ALA A 192 34.41 14.70 2.64
CA ALA A 192 35.71 14.27 2.13
C ALA A 192 36.43 15.41 1.38
N VAL A 193 35.72 16.17 0.55
CA VAL A 193 36.27 17.33 -0.17
C VAL A 193 36.73 18.42 0.81
N ALA A 194 35.92 18.72 1.83
CA ALA A 194 36.28 19.69 2.86
C ALA A 194 37.55 19.28 3.63
N MET A 195 37.68 17.99 3.95
CA MET A 195 38.85 17.46 4.65
C MET A 195 40.13 17.56 3.81
N VAL A 196 40.06 17.27 2.50
CA VAL A 196 41.21 17.40 1.59
C VAL A 196 41.62 18.87 1.43
N ALA A 197 40.65 19.78 1.29
CA ALA A 197 40.92 21.21 1.21
C ALA A 197 41.60 21.74 2.47
N LEU A 198 41.12 21.33 3.65
CA LEU A 198 41.72 21.69 4.93
C LEU A 198 43.15 21.16 5.08
N TRP A 199 43.39 19.91 4.65
CA TRP A 199 44.73 19.31 4.64
C TRP A 199 45.71 20.11 3.77
N PHE A 200 45.30 20.45 2.55
CA PHE A 200 46.12 21.26 1.64
C PHE A 200 46.43 22.63 2.22
N PHE A 201 45.44 23.29 2.81
CA PHE A 201 45.62 24.61 3.43
C PHE A 201 46.58 24.57 4.63
N LEU A 202 46.48 23.56 5.50
CA LEU A 202 47.43 23.37 6.59
C LEU A 202 48.84 23.07 6.06
N SER A 203 48.95 22.23 5.03
CA SER A 203 50.23 21.87 4.42
C SER A 203 50.94 23.07 3.80
N SER A 204 50.22 23.96 3.10
CA SER A 204 50.81 25.18 2.53
C SER A 204 51.27 26.13 3.64
N SER A 205 50.45 26.31 4.67
CA SER A 205 50.75 27.18 5.81
C SER A 205 51.97 26.71 6.60
N LEU A 206 52.10 25.38 6.81
CA LEU A 206 53.27 24.78 7.45
C LEU A 206 54.54 24.95 6.60
N THR A 207 54.41 24.84 5.27
CA THR A 207 55.56 25.01 4.36
C THR A 207 56.04 26.46 4.33
N GLU A 208 55.11 27.43 4.35
CA GLU A 208 55.45 28.85 4.46
C GLU A 208 56.16 29.16 5.79
N LEU A 209 55.63 28.66 6.93
CA LEU A 209 56.23 28.88 8.24
C LEU A 209 57.62 28.23 8.37
N VAL A 210 57.81 27.02 7.86
CA VAL A 210 59.13 26.36 7.83
C VAL A 210 60.10 27.10 6.91
N SER A 211 59.64 27.62 5.77
CA SER A 211 60.50 28.39 4.86
C SER A 211 60.96 29.74 5.45
N GLN A 212 60.16 30.34 6.34
CA GLN A 212 60.53 31.56 7.05
C GLN A 212 61.53 31.31 8.18
N THR A 213 61.45 30.17 8.88
CA THR A 213 62.40 29.83 9.95
C THR A 213 63.74 29.29 9.44
N VAL A 214 63.80 28.83 8.18
CA VAL A 214 65.02 28.26 7.57
C VAL A 214 65.78 29.27 6.69
N ARG A 215 65.37 30.54 6.57
CA ARG A 215 66.22 31.56 5.93
C ARG A 215 67.48 31.79 6.79
N PRO A 216 68.67 31.37 6.34
CA PRO A 216 69.89 31.57 7.10
C PRO A 216 70.27 33.05 7.02
N GLY A 217 70.61 33.63 8.18
CA GLY A 217 71.50 34.78 8.22
C GLY A 217 72.90 34.39 7.80
#